data_AF-A0A443J0V7-F1
#
_entry.id   AF-A0A443J0V7-F1
#
_cell.length_a   1.000
_cell.length_b   1.000
_cell.length_c   1.000
_cell.angle_alpha   90.00
_cell.angle_beta   90.00
_cell.angle_gamma   90.00
#
_symmetry.space_group_name_H-M   'P 1'
#
loop_
_entity.id
_entity.type
_entity.pdbx_description
1 polymer ?
#
loop_
_entity_poly.entity_id
_entity_poly.type
_entity_poly.pdbx_seq_one_letter_code
_entity_poly.pdbx_strand_id
1 'polypeptide(L)'
;MSDSVVVTLTGPAKVAGRWKKPGDQVRVDETLVSQLPVDPGAVHVSTMSSAEAIDAAVAEKLDAAVKGATRDLEAALVEKISLLSASEGRRELLQARVAELEAQLAVATGPQLASGKDVADTEAAKVTKATSGKETKG
;
A
#
# COMPACT_ATOMS: atom_id res chain seq x y z
N MET A 1 -25.74 38.07 27.28
CA MET A 1 -26.69 37.16 26.62
C MET A 1 -26.97 36.09 27.65
N SER A 2 -28.21 35.96 28.13
CA SER A 2 -28.54 34.95 29.13
C SER A 2 -28.71 33.61 28.43
N ASP A 3 -27.85 32.64 28.74
CA ASP A 3 -27.96 31.30 28.21
C ASP A 3 -29.20 30.63 28.83
N SER A 4 -30.11 30.19 27.96
CA SER A 4 -31.40 29.62 28.35
C SER A 4 -31.44 28.13 28.00
N VAL A 5 -31.79 27.29 28.97
CA VAL A 5 -31.93 25.84 28.81
C VAL A 5 -33.41 25.49 28.74
N VAL A 6 -33.77 24.54 27.86
CA VAL A 6 -35.13 23.99 27.80
C VAL A 6 -35.21 22.80 28.74
N VAL A 7 -36.10 22.85 29.73
CA VAL A 7 -36.36 21.75 30.67
C VAL A 7 -37.78 21.23 30.51
N THR A 8 -37.97 19.94 30.76
CA THR A 8 -39.28 19.28 30.77
C THR A 8 -39.82 19.24 32.19
N LEU A 9 -41.05 19.70 32.40
CA LEU A 9 -41.68 19.69 33.71
C LEU A 9 -42.11 18.28 34.11
N THR A 10 -41.70 17.82 35.29
CA THR A 10 -42.11 16.52 35.87
C THR A 10 -43.44 16.60 36.64
N GLY A 11 -43.93 17.81 36.92
CA GLY A 11 -45.17 18.08 37.65
C GLY A 11 -45.83 19.39 37.21
N PRO A 12 -47.07 19.68 37.68
CA PRO A 12 -47.73 20.94 37.37
C PRO A 12 -46.97 22.10 38.02
N ALA A 13 -46.53 23.07 37.21
CA ALA A 13 -45.73 24.20 37.69
C ALA A 13 -46.27 25.53 37.17
N LYS A 14 -46.11 26.61 37.93
CA LYS A 14 -46.50 27.96 37.50
C LYS A 14 -45.28 28.70 36.97
N VAL A 15 -45.26 28.95 35.67
CA VAL A 15 -44.15 29.62 34.98
C VAL A 15 -44.65 30.90 34.33
N ALA A 16 -43.97 32.02 34.59
CA ALA A 16 -44.34 33.35 34.08
C ALA A 16 -45.84 33.67 34.28
N GLY A 17 -46.39 33.28 35.43
CA GLY A 17 -47.78 33.53 35.81
C GLY A 17 -48.82 32.54 35.25
N ARG A 18 -48.45 31.60 34.37
CA ARG A 18 -49.37 30.57 33.83
C ARG A 18 -49.04 29.18 34.38
N TRP A 19 -50.08 28.39 34.67
CA TRP A 19 -49.93 26.99 35.02
C TRP A 19 -49.57 26.17 33.77
N LYS A 20 -48.56 25.33 33.92
CA LYS A 20 -48.06 24.39 32.91
C LYS A 20 -48.30 22.97 33.39
N LYS A 21 -48.61 22.08 32.45
CA LYS A 21 -48.90 20.69 32.74
C LYS A 21 -47.57 19.90 32.82
N PRO A 22 -47.56 18.74 33.52
CA PRO A 22 -46.46 17.80 33.41
C PRO A 22 -46.22 17.43 31.94
N GLY A 23 -44.96 17.39 31.52
CA GLY A 23 -44.54 17.17 30.13
C GLY A 23 -44.37 18.44 29.29
N ASP A 24 -44.82 19.60 29.76
CA ASP A 24 -44.58 20.87 29.06
C ASP A 24 -43.09 21.24 29.10
N GLN A 25 -42.58 21.75 27.97
CA GLN A 25 -41.22 22.29 27.86
C GLN A 25 -41.19 23.78 28.20
N VAL A 26 -40.22 24.18 29.03
CA VAL A 26 -40.06 25.55 29.51
C VAL A 26 -38.61 26.00 29.35
N ARG A 27 -38.41 27.22 28.88
CA ARG A 27 -37.09 27.87 28.89
C ARG A 27 -36.84 28.49 30.26
N VAL A 28 -35.74 28.11 30.89
CA VAL A 28 -35.25 28.66 32.16
C VAL A 28 -33.83 29.18 31.97
N ASP A 29 -33.49 30.18 32.75
CA ASP A 29 -32.12 30.69 32.83
C ASP A 29 -31.20 29.63 33.43
N GLU A 30 -30.03 29.42 32.81
CA GLU A 30 -29.05 28.40 33.21
C GLU A 30 -28.55 28.59 34.66
N THR A 31 -28.54 29.82 35.15
CA THR A 31 -28.18 30.14 36.54
C THR A 31 -29.19 29.62 37.56
N LEU A 32 -30.47 29.51 37.18
CA LEU A 32 -31.55 28.99 38.00
C LEU A 32 -31.55 27.46 38.05
N VAL A 33 -31.18 26.82 36.94
CA VAL A 33 -31.02 25.35 36.88
C VAL A 33 -29.90 24.89 37.82
N SER A 34 -28.81 25.65 37.92
CA SER A 34 -27.67 25.36 38.78
C SER A 34 -27.96 25.51 40.29
N GLN A 35 -29.07 26.16 40.66
CA GLN A 35 -29.48 26.37 42.06
C GLN A 35 -30.57 25.39 42.52
N LEU A 36 -31.12 24.57 41.61
CA LEU A 36 -32.10 23.56 41.98
C LEU A 36 -31.39 22.40 42.69
N PRO A 37 -31.91 21.90 43.82
CA PRO A 37 -31.43 20.65 44.39
C PRO A 37 -31.72 19.54 43.39
N VAL A 38 -30.70 19.15 42.65
CA VAL A 38 -30.81 18.07 41.66
C VAL A 38 -30.92 16.78 42.44
N ASP A 39 -32.12 16.22 42.51
CA ASP A 39 -32.31 14.84 42.91
C ASP A 39 -31.55 13.98 41.88
N PRO A 40 -30.48 13.23 42.27
CA PRO A 40 -29.60 12.57 41.31
C PRO A 40 -30.30 11.59 40.37
N GLY A 41 -31.54 11.21 40.66
CA GLY A 41 -32.35 10.30 39.84
C GLY A 41 -33.17 10.93 38.71
N ALA A 42 -33.30 12.26 38.62
CA ALA A 42 -34.27 12.92 37.73
C ALA A 42 -33.68 13.55 36.44
N VAL A 43 -32.36 13.57 36.29
CA VAL A 43 -31.69 14.18 35.13
C VAL A 43 -31.27 13.09 34.15
N HIS A 44 -32.10 12.85 33.13
CA HIS A 44 -31.73 12.02 31.97
C HIS A 44 -31.21 12.94 30.87
N VAL A 45 -29.89 13.14 30.81
CA VAL A 45 -29.24 13.78 29.66
C VAL A 45 -29.15 12.75 28.55
N SER A 46 -30.04 12.84 27.54
CA SER A 46 -29.91 12.09 26.29
C SER A 46 -28.83 12.71 25.40
N THR A 47 -27.58 12.70 25.86
CA THR A 47 -26.43 12.66 24.96
C THR A 47 -26.48 11.29 24.26
N MET A 48 -26.15 11.21 22.96
CA MET A 48 -25.89 9.90 22.33
C MET A 48 -25.08 9.06 23.31
N SER A 49 -25.53 7.84 23.59
CA SER A 49 -24.82 6.96 24.51
C SER A 49 -23.37 6.92 24.05
N SER A 50 -22.42 7.09 24.98
CA SER A 50 -20.98 7.11 24.65
C SER A 50 -20.57 5.96 23.71
N ALA A 51 -21.31 4.85 23.71
CA ALA A 51 -21.16 3.73 22.78
C ALA A 51 -21.36 4.12 21.30
N GLU A 52 -22.44 4.83 20.94
CA GLU A 52 -22.75 5.18 19.54
C GLU A 52 -21.71 6.16 18.95
N ALA A 53 -21.23 7.09 19.78
CA ALA A 53 -20.18 8.01 19.38
C ALA A 53 -18.83 7.30 19.18
N ILE A 54 -18.54 6.28 19.99
CA ILE A 54 -17.34 5.45 19.83
C ILE A 54 -17.46 4.61 18.54
N ASP A 55 -18.62 3.99 18.30
CA ASP A 55 -18.84 3.17 17.11
C ASP A 55 -18.69 3.97 15.82
N ALA A 56 -19.23 5.20 15.78
CA ALA A 56 -19.06 6.10 14.65
C ALA A 56 -17.59 6.49 14.43
N ALA A 57 -16.87 6.84 15.49
CA ALA A 57 -15.45 7.19 15.41
C ALA A 57 -14.55 6.01 15.00
N VAL A 58 -14.89 4.79 15.44
CA VAL A 58 -14.19 3.57 15.05
C VAL A 58 -14.47 3.25 13.58
N ALA A 59 -15.72 3.37 13.12
CA ALA A 59 -16.08 3.15 11.72
C ALA A 59 -15.33 4.12 10.79
N GLU A 60 -15.25 5.39 11.15
CA GLU A 60 -14.50 6.40 10.38
C GLU A 60 -13.00 6.08 10.31
N LYS A 61 -12.39 5.75 11.44
CA LYS A 61 -10.96 5.35 11.48
C LYS A 61 -10.69 4.09 10.67
N LEU A 62 -11.60 3.10 10.73
CA LEU A 62 -11.47 1.87 9.99
C LEU A 62 -11.58 2.13 8.48
N ASP A 63 -12.55 2.92 8.04
CA ASP A 63 -12.72 3.30 6.63
C ASP A 63 -11.49 4.06 6.10
N ALA A 64 -10.96 5.01 6.88
CA ALA A 64 -9.73 5.72 6.53
C ALA A 64 -8.52 4.78 6.42
N ALA A 65 -8.38 3.84 7.36
CA ALA A 65 -7.29 2.86 7.35
C ALA A 65 -7.38 1.91 6.16
N VAL A 66 -8.58 1.41 5.84
CA VAL A 66 -8.81 0.53 4.68
C VAL A 66 -8.51 1.28 3.39
N LYS A 67 -9.01 2.52 3.24
CA LYS A 67 -8.72 3.35 2.06
C LYS A 67 -7.23 3.65 1.91
N GLY A 68 -6.52 3.89 3.01
CA GLY A 68 -5.06 4.04 3.01
C GLY A 68 -4.36 2.78 2.52
N ALA A 69 -4.64 1.64 3.15
CA ALA A 69 -4.03 0.35 2.81
C ALA A 69 -4.31 -0.07 1.35
N THR A 70 -5.52 0.18 0.84
CA THR A 70 -5.86 -0.10 -0.55
C THR A 70 -5.02 0.75 -1.51
N ARG A 71 -4.87 2.05 -1.26
CA ARG A 71 -4.04 2.93 -2.11
C ARG A 71 -2.58 2.52 -2.09
N ASP A 72 -2.05 2.18 -0.91
CA ASP A 72 -0.65 1.74 -0.78
C ASP A 72 -0.41 0.43 -1.53
N LEU A 73 -1.37 -0.51 -1.46
CA LEU A 73 -1.31 -1.76 -2.20
C LEU A 73 -1.41 -1.54 -3.72
N GLU A 74 -2.30 -0.67 -4.18
CA GLU A 74 -2.42 -0.30 -5.59
C GLU A 74 -1.13 0.33 -6.12
N ALA A 75 -0.52 1.25 -5.37
CA ALA A 75 0.77 1.85 -5.73
C ALA A 75 1.89 0.81 -5.84
N ALA A 76 1.97 -0.11 -4.86
CA ALA A 76 2.95 -1.19 -4.88
C ALA A 76 2.74 -2.18 -6.05
N LEU A 77 1.48 -2.43 -6.44
CA LEU A 77 1.17 -3.27 -7.60
C LEU A 77 1.61 -2.60 -8.90
N VAL A 78 1.35 -1.30 -9.08
CA VAL A 78 1.79 -0.54 -10.26
C VAL A 78 3.32 -0.56 -10.39
N GLU A 79 4.03 -0.38 -9.28
CA GLU A 79 5.49 -0.45 -9.25
C GLU A 79 5.99 -1.85 -9.68
N LYS A 80 5.41 -2.92 -9.09
CA LYS A 80 5.78 -4.30 -9.42
C LYS A 80 5.52 -4.66 -10.88
N ILE A 81 4.38 -4.22 -11.44
CA ILE A 81 4.07 -4.43 -12.87
C ILE A 81 5.12 -3.75 -13.73
N SER A 82 5.49 -2.51 -13.41
CA SER A 82 6.51 -1.76 -14.15
C SER A 82 7.87 -2.45 -14.10
N LEU A 83 8.27 -2.97 -12.94
CA LEU A 83 9.51 -3.73 -12.77
C LEU A 83 9.50 -5.05 -13.56
N LEU A 84 8.36 -5.75 -13.58
CA LEU A 84 8.20 -6.99 -14.33
C LEU A 84 8.33 -6.73 -15.84
N SER A 85 7.61 -5.74 -16.37
CA SER A 85 7.70 -5.38 -17.79
C SER A 85 9.11 -4.96 -18.19
N ALA A 86 9.82 -4.21 -17.34
CA ALA A 86 11.23 -3.86 -17.58
C ALA A 86 12.17 -5.08 -17.53
N SER A 87 11.85 -6.09 -16.71
CA SER A 87 12.60 -7.35 -16.66
C SER A 87 12.33 -8.21 -17.90
N GLU A 88 11.08 -8.28 -18.35
CA GLU A 88 10.68 -9.02 -19.55
C GLU A 88 11.35 -8.44 -20.81
N GLY A 89 11.35 -7.12 -20.99
CA GLY A 89 12.06 -6.48 -22.10
C GLY A 89 13.57 -6.74 -22.08
N ARG A 90 14.20 -6.76 -20.89
CA ARG A 90 15.62 -7.15 -20.74
C ARG A 90 15.86 -8.61 -21.11
N ARG A 91 14.95 -9.51 -20.72
CA ARG A 91 15.03 -10.93 -21.06
C ARG A 91 14.96 -11.13 -22.58
N GLU A 92 14.05 -10.45 -23.26
CA GLU A 92 13.91 -10.52 -24.72
C GLU A 92 15.17 -10.03 -25.44
N LEU A 93 15.75 -8.91 -24.99
CA LEU A 93 16.99 -8.38 -25.54
C LEU A 93 18.16 -9.37 -25.37
N LEU A 94 18.29 -9.98 -24.19
CA LEU A 94 19.31 -10.99 -23.94
C LEU A 94 19.09 -12.25 -24.79
N GLN A 95 17.85 -12.70 -24.97
CA GLN A 95 17.53 -13.84 -25.84
C GLN A 95 17.90 -13.56 -27.30
N ALA A 96 17.60 -12.37 -27.81
CA ALA A 96 18.02 -11.97 -29.15
C ALA A 96 19.55 -11.95 -29.29
N ARG A 97 20.26 -11.45 -28.27
CA ARG A 97 21.73 -11.44 -28.27
C ARG A 97 22.33 -12.83 -28.21
N VAL A 98 21.76 -13.75 -27.43
CA VAL A 98 22.18 -15.15 -27.39
C VAL A 98 22.00 -15.79 -28.77
N ALA A 99 20.83 -15.63 -29.40
CA ALA A 99 20.58 -16.17 -30.74
C ALA A 99 21.57 -15.61 -31.78
N GLU A 100 21.90 -14.31 -31.69
CA GLU A 100 22.91 -13.69 -32.55
C GLU A 100 24.30 -14.29 -32.33
N LEU A 101 24.72 -14.47 -31.07
CA LEU A 101 26.01 -15.07 -30.73
C LEU A 101 26.07 -16.55 -31.14
N GLU A 102 24.98 -17.30 -30.99
CA GLU A 102 24.87 -18.68 -31.47
C GLU A 102 25.00 -18.76 -32.99
N ALA A 103 24.37 -17.84 -33.73
CA ALA A 103 24.53 -17.74 -35.18
C ALA A 103 25.97 -17.39 -35.57
N GLN A 104 26.60 -16.44 -34.88
CA GLN A 104 28.01 -16.09 -35.12
C GLN A 104 28.95 -17.28 -34.84
N LEU A 105 28.69 -18.04 -33.77
CA LEU A 105 29.46 -19.24 -33.45
C LEU A 105 29.30 -20.32 -34.52
N ALA A 106 28.07 -20.56 -35.00
CA ALA A 106 27.81 -21.50 -36.08
C ALA A 106 28.53 -21.10 -37.38
N VAL A 107 28.57 -19.80 -37.71
CA VAL A 107 29.33 -19.29 -38.86
C VAL A 107 30.84 -19.44 -38.67
N ALA A 108 31.36 -19.23 -37.46
CA ALA A 108 32.79 -19.37 -37.18
C ALA A 108 33.26 -20.83 -37.20
N THR A 109 32.43 -21.75 -36.71
CA THR A 109 32.78 -23.18 -36.55
C THR A 109 32.35 -24.06 -37.72
N GLY A 110 31.29 -23.69 -38.44
CA GLY A 110 30.77 -24.43 -39.58
C GLY A 110 31.80 -24.66 -40.71
N PRO A 111 32.56 -23.64 -41.15
CA PRO A 111 33.61 -23.81 -42.16
C PRO A 111 34.78 -24.67 -41.68
N GLN A 112 35.13 -24.61 -40.39
CA GLN A 112 36.23 -25.41 -39.80
C GLN A 112 35.86 -26.89 -39.64
N LEU A 113 34.60 -27.20 -39.35
CA LEU A 113 34.09 -28.58 -39.29
C LEU A 113 33.84 -29.16 -40.68
N ALA A 114 33.35 -28.36 -41.63
CA ALA A 114 33.09 -28.79 -43.01
C ALA A 114 34.36 -28.98 -43.86
N SER A 115 35.45 -28.30 -43.53
CA SER A 115 36.73 -28.45 -44.24
C SER A 115 37.52 -29.68 -43.80
N GLY A 116 37.19 -30.30 -42.65
CA GLY A 116 37.89 -31.47 -42.11
C GLY A 116 39.41 -31.28 -41.88
N LYS A 117 39.92 -30.04 -41.98
CA LYS A 117 41.36 -29.80 -42.20
C LYS A 117 42.13 -29.36 -40.96
N ASP A 118 41.52 -28.70 -39.99
CA ASP A 118 42.32 -27.82 -39.13
C ASP A 118 42.62 -28.31 -37.70
N VAL A 119 42.23 -29.52 -37.28
CA VAL A 119 42.74 -30.07 -36.01
C VAL A 119 44.02 -30.90 -36.21
N ALA A 120 44.15 -31.59 -37.34
CA ALA A 120 45.36 -32.35 -37.65
C ALA A 120 46.53 -31.44 -38.09
N ASP A 121 46.24 -30.39 -38.88
CA ASP A 121 47.30 -29.52 -39.43
C ASP A 121 47.88 -28.54 -38.40
N THR A 122 47.10 -28.12 -37.39
CA THR A 122 47.58 -27.21 -36.33
C THR A 122 48.45 -27.93 -35.27
N GLU A 123 48.19 -29.21 -34.98
CA GLU A 123 49.10 -30.02 -34.15
C GLU A 123 50.37 -30.44 -34.93
N ALA A 124 50.25 -30.84 -36.19
CA ALA A 124 51.40 -31.25 -37.01
C ALA A 124 52.41 -30.09 -37.26
N ALA A 125 51.94 -28.85 -37.41
CA ALA A 125 52.81 -27.68 -37.56
C ALA A 125 53.56 -27.31 -36.26
N LYS A 126 53.00 -27.63 -35.08
CA LYS A 126 53.66 -27.40 -33.78
C LYS A 126 54.75 -28.43 -33.51
N VAL A 127 54.52 -29.69 -33.90
CA VAL A 127 55.47 -30.79 -33.68
C VAL A 127 56.70 -30.69 -34.59
N THR A 128 56.52 -30.27 -35.85
CA THR A 128 57.64 -30.14 -36.82
C THR A 128 58.55 -28.94 -36.52
N LYS A 129 58.02 -27.83 -35.98
CA LYS A 129 58.83 -26.67 -35.61
C LYS A 129 59.66 -26.90 -34.34
N ALA A 130 59.26 -27.83 -33.47
CA ALA A 130 59.99 -28.18 -32.26
C ALA A 130 61.17 -29.15 -32.50
N THR A 131 61.14 -29.94 -33.58
CA THR A 131 62.18 -30.96 -33.87
C THR A 131 63.25 -30.49 -34.86
N SER A 132 63.02 -29.40 -35.61
CA SER A 132 63.97 -28.87 -36.61
C SER A 132 65.10 -27.98 -36.04
N GLY A 133 65.14 -27.74 -34.73
CA GLY A 133 66.07 -26.77 -34.12
C GLY A 133 67.35 -27.32 -33.50
N LYS A 134 67.60 -28.64 -33.54
CA LYS A 134 68.76 -29.26 -32.86
C LYS A 134 69.73 -29.92 -33.85
N GLU A 135 70.27 -29.14 -34.77
CA GLU A 135 71.57 -29.44 -35.36
C GLU A 135 72.65 -28.70 -34.57
N THR A 136 73.22 -29.35 -33.56
CA THR A 136 74.51 -28.95 -32.98
C THR A 136 75.60 -29.32 -33.97
N LYS A 137 76.12 -28.33 -34.69
CA LYS A 137 77.37 -28.41 -35.45
C LYS A 137 78.56 -28.61 -34.50
N GLY A 138 79.46 -29.48 -34.95
CA GLY A 138 80.92 -29.56 -34.74
C GLY A 138 81.57 -28.76 -33.62
#